data_AF-A0A7X9JP60-F1
#
_entry.id   AF-A0A7X9JP60-F1
#
_cell.length_a   1.000
_cell.length_b   1.000
_cell.length_c   1.000
_cell.angle_alpha   90.00
_cell.angle_beta   90.00
_cell.angle_gamma   90.00
#
_symmetry.space_group_name_H-M   'P 1'
#
loop_
_entity.id
_entity.type
_entity.pdbx_description
1 polymer ?
#
loop_
_entity_poly.entity_id
_entity_poly.type
_entity_poly.pdbx_seq_one_letter_code
_entity_poly.pdbx_strand_id
1 'polypeptide(L)'
;MKLKSILSILVSLIILYFVISFSWSLLNTQTCSVGDMPKNATCEQIAEDNSKNCKYVILRWKKVDYNTELKKCKQWETNNK
;
A
#
# COMPACT_ATOMS: atom_id res chain seq x y z
N MET A 1 -27.10 -1.66 -29.83
CA MET A 1 -26.68 -0.70 -28.77
C MET A 1 -25.84 0.39 -29.43
N LYS A 2 -26.20 1.68 -29.30
CA LYS A 2 -25.50 2.77 -30.02
C LYS A 2 -24.08 2.93 -29.45
N LEU A 3 -23.04 3.03 -30.30
CA LEU A 3 -21.62 3.15 -29.93
C LEU A 3 -21.35 4.19 -28.81
N LYS A 4 -22.09 5.31 -28.84
CA LYS A 4 -22.04 6.37 -27.81
C LYS A 4 -22.43 5.89 -26.40
N SER A 5 -23.37 4.94 -26.32
CA SER A 5 -23.80 4.34 -25.05
C SER A 5 -22.73 3.42 -24.46
N ILE A 6 -22.02 2.65 -25.30
CA ILE A 6 -20.91 1.80 -24.87
C ILE A 6 -19.76 2.67 -24.33
N LEU A 7 -19.41 3.73 -25.06
CA LEU A 7 -18.34 4.66 -24.65
C LEU A 7 -18.63 5.33 -23.30
N SER A 8 -19.87 5.76 -23.08
CA SER A 8 -20.30 6.39 -21.81
C SER A 8 -20.19 5.43 -20.62
N ILE A 9 -20.56 4.15 -20.79
CA ILE A 9 -20.40 3.12 -19.76
C ILE A 9 -18.91 2.92 -19.45
N LEU A 10 -18.07 2.82 -20.48
CA LEU A 10 -16.63 2.59 -20.33
C LEU A 10 -15.95 3.72 -19.56
N VAL A 11 -16.25 4.97 -19.88
CA VAL A 11 -15.74 6.15 -19.15
C VAL A 11 -16.20 6.12 -17.68
N SER A 12 -17.45 5.75 -17.43
CA SER A 12 -17.99 5.66 -16.07
C SER A 12 -17.27 4.60 -15.24
N LEU A 13 -16.98 3.43 -15.83
CA LEU A 13 -16.21 2.36 -15.19
C LEU A 13 -14.77 2.77 -14.89
N ILE A 14 -14.13 3.51 -15.80
CA ILE A 14 -12.78 4.04 -15.58
C ILE A 14 -12.76 5.01 -14.41
N ILE A 15 -13.71 5.95 -14.35
CA ILE A 15 -13.83 6.90 -13.24
C ILE A 15 -14.05 6.14 -11.92
N LEU A 16 -14.95 5.16 -11.91
CA LEU A 16 -15.21 4.35 -10.72
C LEU A 16 -13.95 3.60 -10.25
N TYR A 17 -13.19 3.02 -11.19
CA TYR A 17 -11.92 2.36 -10.89
C TYR A 17 -10.91 3.32 -10.25
N PHE A 18 -10.79 4.54 -10.76
CA PHE A 18 -9.92 5.57 -10.18
C PHE A 18 -10.34 5.93 -8.75
N VAL A 19 -11.65 6.14 -8.52
CA VAL A 19 -12.18 6.47 -7.18
C VAL A 19 -11.88 5.36 -6.18
N ILE A 20 -12.10 4.09 -6.56
CA ILE A 20 -11.83 2.94 -5.70
C ILE A 20 -10.32 2.84 -5.39
N SER A 21 -9.48 2.95 -6.42
CA SER A 21 -8.02 2.86 -6.27
C SER A 21 -7.45 3.96 -5.38
N PHE A 22 -7.93 5.19 -5.56
CA PHE A 22 -7.53 6.34 -4.76
C PHE A 22 -7.96 6.18 -3.29
N SER A 23 -9.22 5.78 -3.07
CA SER A 23 -9.73 5.51 -1.72
C SER A 23 -8.92 4.42 -1.03
N TRP A 24 -8.56 3.35 -1.74
CA TRP A 24 -7.73 2.27 -1.20
C TRP A 24 -6.32 2.75 -0.81
N SER A 25 -5.71 3.60 -1.63
CA SER A 25 -4.40 4.19 -1.35
C SER A 25 -4.42 5.05 -0.08
N LEU A 26 -5.43 5.93 0.05
CA LEU A 26 -5.60 6.77 1.23
C LEU A 26 -5.81 5.94 2.50
N LEU A 27 -6.69 4.94 2.46
CA LEU A 27 -6.96 4.08 3.61
C LEU A 27 -5.73 3.31 4.09
N ASN A 28 -4.85 2.92 3.16
CA ASN A 28 -3.63 2.18 3.47
C ASN A 28 -2.39 3.07 3.62
N THR A 29 -2.56 4.40 3.74
CA THR A 29 -1.46 5.30 4.07
C THR A 29 -0.96 5.02 5.49
N GLN A 30 0.33 4.75 5.61
CA GLN A 30 1.00 4.45 6.87
C GLN A 30 1.94 5.58 7.27
N THR A 31 2.10 5.77 8.57
CA THR A 31 3.13 6.62 9.16
C THR A 31 3.92 5.76 10.15
N CYS A 32 5.25 5.92 10.14
CA CYS A 32 6.17 5.14 10.95
C CYS A 32 6.93 6.07 11.88
N SER A 33 7.07 5.65 13.14
CA SER A 33 8.04 6.30 14.03
C SER A 33 9.43 5.86 13.60
N VAL A 34 10.34 6.80 13.37
CA VAL A 34 11.72 6.47 12.97
C VAL A 34 12.42 5.81 14.16
N GLY A 35 12.70 4.51 14.06
CA GLY A 35 13.61 3.81 14.97
C GLY A 35 15.07 3.93 14.50
N ASP A 36 16.02 3.71 15.40
CA ASP A 36 17.44 3.60 15.08
C ASP A 36 17.71 2.29 14.33
N MET A 37 17.32 2.22 13.06
CA MET A 37 17.62 1.06 12.21
C MET A 37 19.08 1.08 11.76
N PRO A 38 19.75 -0.09 11.73
CA PRO A 38 21.07 -0.21 11.11
C PRO A 38 21.01 0.09 9.62
N LYS A 39 22.06 0.73 9.07
CA LYS A 39 22.15 1.11 7.65
C LYS A 39 21.97 -0.05 6.66
N ASN A 40 22.24 -1.28 7.09
CA ASN A 40 22.11 -2.51 6.29
C ASN A 40 21.10 -3.48 6.94
N ALA A 41 19.94 -2.97 7.36
CA ALA A 41 18.88 -3.81 7.92
C ALA A 41 18.37 -4.83 6.88
N THR A 42 18.10 -6.07 7.31
CA THR A 42 17.45 -7.06 6.45
C THR A 42 15.96 -6.78 6.31
N CYS A 43 15.31 -7.33 5.27
CA CYS A 43 13.87 -7.17 5.12
C CYS A 43 13.05 -7.72 6.29
N GLU A 44 13.53 -8.76 6.96
CA GLU A 44 12.93 -9.27 8.20
C GLU A 44 12.97 -8.21 9.31
N GLN A 45 14.10 -7.53 9.49
CA GLN A 45 14.25 -6.46 10.49
C GLN A 45 13.37 -5.26 10.17
N ILE A 46 13.31 -4.86 8.89
CA ILE A 46 12.46 -3.77 8.43
C ILE A 46 10.98 -4.10 8.64
N ALA A 47 10.56 -5.31 8.29
CA ALA A 47 9.18 -5.75 8.46
C ALA A 47 8.77 -5.85 9.93
N GLU A 48 9.67 -6.33 10.79
CA GLU A 48 9.44 -6.41 12.23
C GLU A 48 9.27 -5.03 12.85
N ASP A 49 10.18 -4.09 12.55
CA ASP A 49 10.08 -2.72 13.03
C ASP A 49 8.81 -2.03 12.53
N ASN A 50 8.51 -2.13 11.23
CA ASN A 50 7.31 -1.54 10.66
C ASN A 50 6.04 -2.09 11.31
N SER A 51 5.99 -3.40 11.58
CA SER A 51 4.82 -4.02 12.24
C SER A 51 4.58 -3.50 13.66
N LYS A 52 5.63 -3.04 14.34
CA LYS A 52 5.59 -2.51 15.71
C LYS A 52 5.39 -0.99 15.74
N ASN A 53 6.06 -0.28 14.84
CA ASN A 53 6.25 1.17 14.91
C ASN A 53 5.46 1.96 13.86
N CYS A 54 4.96 1.30 12.82
CA CYS A 54 4.06 1.91 11.84
C CYS A 54 2.59 1.75 12.20
N LYS A 55 1.80 2.77 11.84
CA LYS A 55 0.35 2.79 12.03
C LYS A 55 -0.32 3.36 10.78
N TYR A 56 -1.49 2.84 10.44
CA TYR A 56 -2.31 3.44 9.40
C TYR A 56 -2.89 4.77 9.88
N VAL A 57 -2.81 5.79 9.03
CA VAL A 57 -3.27 7.15 9.37
C VAL A 57 -4.79 7.19 9.53
N ILE A 58 -5.51 6.56 8.59
CA ILE A 58 -6.97 6.52 8.56
C ILE A 58 -7.49 5.27 9.29
N LEU A 59 -6.98 4.09 8.95
CA LEU A 59 -7.41 2.81 9.55
C LEU A 59 -6.70 2.55 10.89
N ARG A 60 -6.85 3.43 11.87
CA ARG A 60 -6.11 3.38 13.16
C ARG A 60 -6.30 2.08 13.95
N TRP A 61 -7.42 1.37 13.75
CA TRP A 61 -7.68 0.05 14.36
C TRP A 61 -6.86 -1.08 13.73
N LYS A 62 -6.34 -0.88 12.51
CA LYS A 62 -5.67 -1.91 11.73
C LYS A 62 -4.21 -1.92 12.15
N LYS A 63 -3.71 -3.08 12.57
CA LYS A 63 -2.27 -3.25 12.81
C LYS A 63 -1.54 -3.43 11.48
N VAL A 64 -0.31 -2.92 11.42
CA VAL A 64 0.59 -3.20 10.30
C VAL A 64 1.05 -4.65 10.42
N ASP A 65 0.85 -5.42 9.37
CA ASP A 65 1.09 -6.86 9.36
C ASP A 65 2.51 -7.16 8.90
N TYR A 66 3.24 -7.91 9.72
CA TYR A 66 4.62 -8.31 9.45
C TYR A 66 4.79 -9.02 8.10
N ASN A 67 3.93 -9.99 7.79
CA ASN A 67 4.07 -10.78 6.56
C ASN A 67 3.86 -9.92 5.30
N THR A 68 2.93 -8.97 5.39
CA THR A 68 2.67 -8.00 4.32
C THR A 68 3.87 -7.08 4.10
N GLU A 69 4.46 -6.55 5.16
CA GLU A 69 5.66 -5.69 5.07
C GLU A 69 6.88 -6.47 4.56
N LEU A 70 7.06 -7.71 5.03
CA LEU A 70 8.12 -8.60 4.55
C LEU A 70 8.00 -8.88 3.06
N LYS A 71 6.79 -9.19 2.58
CA LYS A 71 6.53 -9.43 1.15
C LYS A 71 6.84 -8.19 0.31
N LYS A 72 6.40 -7.01 0.75
CA LYS A 72 6.68 -5.74 0.04
C LYS A 72 8.18 -5.46 -0.01
N CYS A 73 8.89 -5.64 1.11
CA CYS A 73 10.34 -5.42 1.17
C CYS A 73 11.09 -6.38 0.23
N LYS A 74 10.78 -7.68 0.28
CA LYS A 74 11.41 -8.67 -0.62
C LYS A 74 11.13 -8.41 -2.09
N GLN A 75 9.92 -7.95 -2.41
CA GLN A 75 9.56 -7.56 -3.76
C GLN A 75 10.34 -6.30 -4.21
N TRP A 76 10.52 -5.33 -3.32
CA TRP A 76 11.37 -4.17 -3.58
C TRP A 76 12.84 -4.57 -3.80
N GLU A 77 13.40 -5.43 -2.95
CA GLU A 77 14.78 -5.94 -3.12
C GLU A 77 14.96 -6.66 -4.46
N THR A 78 13.97 -7.45 -4.88
CA THR A 78 14.02 -8.18 -6.16
C THR A 78 13.96 -7.26 -7.37
N ASN A 79 13.24 -6.14 -7.26
CA ASN A 79 13.07 -5.18 -8.36
C ASN A 79 14.18 -4.13 -8.45
N ASN A 80 15.00 -3.98 -7.40
CA ASN A 80 16.04 -2.94 -7.28
C ASN A 80 17.46 -3.50 -7.08
N LYS A 81 17.64 -4.82 -7.06
CA LYS A 81 18.94 -5.50 -7.19
C LYS A 81 19.13 -5.96 -8.63
#